data_AF-A0A8S2V287-F1
#
_entry.id   AF-A0A8S2V287-F1
#
_cell.length_a   1.000
_cell.length_b   1.000
_cell.length_c   1.000
_cell.angle_alpha   90.00
_cell.angle_beta   90.00
_cell.angle_gamma   90.00
#
_symmetry.space_group_name_H-M   'P 1'
#
loop_
_entity.id
_entity.type
_entity.pdbx_description
1 polymer ?
#
loop_
_entity_poly.entity_id
_entity_poly.type
_entity_poly.pdbx_seq_one_letter_code
_entity_poly.pdbx_strand_id
1 'polypeptide(L)'
;MNTTATDKGAELAKEYIEYQRKKLADSNIVLMFGHLLADMGEYEKSQKYFENVLRNRPNDEEVACVYNNLGRALRLKGEYNRALDNYRKSYNLHRLAKHPRLVSASKTMNGIGITY
;
A
#
# COMPACT_ATOMS: atom_id res chain seq x y z
N MET A 1 12.11 -13.96 -31.61
CA MET A 1 10.91 -13.11 -31.78
C MET A 1 9.97 -13.31 -30.59
N ASN A 2 10.31 -12.80 -29.40
CA ASN A 2 9.47 -12.97 -28.19
C ASN A 2 9.46 -11.73 -27.26
N THR A 3 10.06 -10.62 -27.69
CA THR A 3 10.18 -9.38 -26.90
C THR A 3 8.94 -8.47 -27.07
N THR A 4 8.31 -8.49 -28.24
CA THR A 4 7.21 -7.57 -28.58
C THR A 4 5.90 -7.81 -27.84
N ALA A 5 5.59 -9.04 -27.43
CA ALA A 5 4.35 -9.35 -26.70
C ALA A 5 4.45 -8.97 -25.21
N THR A 6 5.62 -9.22 -24.61
CA THR A 6 5.93 -8.90 -23.22
C THR A 6 6.03 -7.39 -23.00
N ASP A 7 6.65 -6.67 -23.95
CA ASP A 7 6.79 -5.22 -23.91
C ASP A 7 5.44 -4.51 -24.07
N LYS A 8 4.57 -4.99 -24.98
CA LYS A 8 3.20 -4.46 -25.14
C LYS A 8 2.33 -4.70 -23.92
N GLY A 9 2.45 -5.86 -23.27
CA GLY A 9 1.72 -6.16 -22.04
C GLY A 9 2.13 -5.21 -20.90
N ALA A 10 3.42 -4.91 -20.78
CA ALA A 10 3.93 -3.96 -19.79
C ALA A 10 3.52 -2.51 -20.08
N GLU A 11 3.43 -2.13 -21.36
CA GLU A 11 2.98 -0.81 -21.80
C GLU A 11 1.48 -0.62 -21.56
N LEU A 12 0.66 -1.62 -21.88
CA LEU A 12 -0.77 -1.65 -21.57
C LEU A 12 -1.04 -1.60 -20.06
N ALA A 13 -0.22 -2.31 -19.27
CA ALA A 13 -0.30 -2.22 -17.82
C ALA A 13 0.02 -0.79 -17.35
N LYS A 14 1.08 -0.14 -17.88
CA LYS A 14 1.42 1.25 -17.53
C LYS A 14 0.31 2.24 -17.91
N GLU A 15 -0.24 2.15 -19.12
CA GLU A 15 -1.35 3.01 -19.55
C GLU A 15 -2.59 2.82 -18.69
N TYR A 16 -2.94 1.56 -18.38
CA TYR A 16 -4.07 1.27 -17.49
C TYR A 16 -3.84 1.86 -16.09
N ILE A 17 -2.63 1.71 -15.55
CA ILE A 17 -2.24 2.27 -14.25
C ILE A 17 -2.33 3.79 -14.28
N GLU A 18 -1.88 4.43 -15.35
CA GLU A 18 -1.86 5.88 -15.50
C GLU A 18 -3.25 6.47 -15.75
N TYR A 19 -4.10 5.75 -16.47
CA TYR A 19 -5.53 6.04 -16.63
C TYR A 19 -6.27 5.98 -15.30
N GLN A 20 -6.07 4.90 -14.53
CA GLN A 20 -6.64 4.80 -13.18
C GLN A 20 -6.05 5.89 -12.27
N ARG A 21 -4.75 6.20 -12.38
CA ARG A 21 -4.10 7.27 -11.62
C ARG A 21 -4.68 8.66 -11.88
N LYS A 22 -5.08 8.97 -13.12
CA LYS A 22 -5.75 10.24 -13.45
C LYS A 22 -7.21 10.25 -12.99
N LYS A 23 -7.90 9.11 -13.06
CA LYS A 23 -9.33 9.01 -12.76
C LYS A 23 -9.65 9.14 -11.27
N LEU A 24 -8.71 8.79 -10.40
CA LEU A 24 -9.02 8.48 -9.00
C LEU A 24 -8.27 9.44 -8.02
N ALA A 25 -7.86 10.66 -8.41
CA ALA A 25 -7.01 11.61 -7.66
C ALA A 25 -7.40 11.97 -6.20
N ASP A 26 -8.39 11.29 -5.63
CA ASP A 26 -8.60 11.13 -4.20
C ASP A 26 -7.63 10.08 -3.58
N SER A 27 -7.39 10.22 -2.29
CA SER A 27 -6.49 9.43 -1.42
C SER A 27 -6.59 7.88 -1.56
N ASN A 28 -7.59 7.37 -2.28
CA ASN A 28 -7.85 5.95 -2.54
C ASN A 28 -6.97 5.31 -3.64
N ILE A 29 -6.47 6.01 -4.68
CA ILE A 29 -5.62 5.36 -5.73
C ILE A 29 -4.39 4.75 -5.16
N VAL A 30 -3.68 5.58 -4.40
CA VAL A 30 -2.32 5.29 -4.02
C VAL A 30 -2.34 4.01 -3.18
N LEU A 31 -3.40 3.83 -2.40
CA LEU A 31 -3.64 2.60 -1.66
C LEU A 31 -4.07 1.44 -2.58
N MET A 32 -5.01 1.68 -3.51
CA MET A 32 -5.51 0.68 -4.45
C MET A 32 -4.43 0.09 -5.36
N PHE A 33 -3.50 0.89 -5.85
CA PHE A 33 -2.45 0.40 -6.75
C PHE A 33 -1.45 -0.50 -6.02
N GLY A 34 -0.99 -0.10 -4.84
CA GLY A 34 -0.12 -0.95 -4.03
C GLY A 34 -0.83 -2.22 -3.54
N HIS A 35 -2.15 -2.16 -3.30
CA HIS A 35 -2.98 -3.35 -3.04
C HIS A 35 -3.02 -4.30 -4.22
N LEU A 36 -3.31 -3.79 -5.41
CA LEU A 36 -3.38 -4.59 -6.63
C LEU A 36 -2.05 -5.32 -6.88
N LEU A 37 -0.91 -4.62 -6.72
CA LEU A 37 0.41 -5.25 -6.80
C LEU A 37 0.55 -6.41 -5.79
N ALA A 38 0.15 -6.21 -4.54
CA ALA A 38 0.22 -7.27 -3.54
C ALA A 38 -0.71 -8.45 -3.87
N ASP A 39 -1.93 -8.18 -4.33
CA ASP A 39 -2.91 -9.23 -4.67
C ASP A 39 -2.50 -10.02 -5.93
N MET A 40 -1.70 -9.43 -6.81
CA MET A 40 -1.04 -10.12 -7.93
C MET A 40 0.20 -10.92 -7.52
N GLY A 41 0.57 -10.95 -6.23
CA GLY A 41 1.80 -11.60 -5.74
C GLY A 41 3.07 -10.79 -5.97
N GLU A 42 2.97 -9.56 -6.49
CA GLU A 42 4.09 -8.67 -6.82
C GLU A 42 4.51 -7.86 -5.57
N TYR A 43 4.87 -8.58 -4.51
CA TYR A 43 5.08 -7.99 -3.17
C TYR A 43 6.22 -6.98 -3.12
N GLU A 44 7.34 -7.24 -3.80
CA GLU A 44 8.47 -6.32 -3.88
C GLU A 44 8.10 -5.00 -4.56
N LYS A 45 7.28 -5.09 -5.62
CA LYS A 45 6.81 -3.90 -6.34
C LYS A 45 5.84 -3.12 -5.46
N SER A 46 4.94 -3.81 -4.75
CA SER A 46 4.02 -3.19 -3.78
C SER A 46 4.78 -2.47 -2.66
N GLN A 47 5.79 -3.13 -2.07
CA GLN A 47 6.65 -2.55 -1.04
C GLN A 47 7.35 -1.29 -1.55
N LYS A 48 8.08 -1.38 -2.68
CA LYS A 48 8.80 -0.24 -3.27
C LYS A 48 7.87 0.92 -3.60
N TYR A 49 6.65 0.63 -4.06
CA TYR A 49 5.65 1.63 -4.34
C TYR A 49 5.24 2.40 -3.07
N PHE A 50 4.85 1.69 -1.99
CA PHE A 50 4.47 2.35 -0.74
C PHE A 50 5.63 3.11 -0.08
N GLU A 51 6.86 2.59 -0.15
CA GLU A 51 8.04 3.32 0.30
C GLU A 51 8.28 4.61 -0.50
N ASN A 52 8.02 4.58 -1.81
CA ASN A 52 8.10 5.78 -2.64
C ASN A 52 7.01 6.80 -2.27
N VAL A 53 5.79 6.32 -2.01
CA VAL A 53 4.70 7.19 -1.53
C VAL A 53 5.11 7.89 -0.24
N LEU A 54 5.66 7.17 0.74
CA LEU A 54 6.16 7.75 1.99
C LEU A 54 7.29 8.78 1.78
N ARG A 55 8.19 8.55 0.81
CA ARG A 55 9.27 9.49 0.47
C ARG A 55 8.76 10.81 -0.13
N ASN A 56 7.65 10.77 -0.87
CA ASN A 56 7.06 11.96 -1.50
C ASN A 56 6.20 12.80 -0.55
N ARG A 57 6.39 12.62 0.77
CA ARG A 57 5.78 13.41 1.85
C ARG A 57 4.25 13.55 1.69
N PRO A 58 3.50 12.45 1.84
CA PRO A 58 2.06 12.52 1.92
C PRO A 58 1.64 13.33 3.16
N ASN A 59 0.40 13.80 3.19
CA ASN A 59 -0.15 14.40 4.41
C ASN A 59 -0.18 13.36 5.54
N ASP A 60 -0.25 13.82 6.80
CA ASP A 60 -0.16 12.94 7.98
C ASP A 60 -1.23 11.82 7.98
N GLU A 61 -2.39 12.08 7.40
CA GLU A 61 -3.48 11.10 7.31
C GLU A 61 -3.17 9.96 6.33
N GLU A 62 -2.58 10.30 5.18
CA GLU A 62 -2.15 9.36 4.16
C GLU A 62 -1.00 8.49 4.66
N VAL A 63 -0.07 9.06 5.43
CA VAL A 63 1.07 8.32 6.01
C VAL A 63 0.59 7.11 6.83
N ALA A 64 -0.45 7.31 7.66
CA ALA A 64 -1.00 6.23 8.49
C ALA A 64 -1.57 5.08 7.64
N CYS A 65 -2.35 5.41 6.60
CA CYS A 65 -2.92 4.43 5.68
C CYS A 65 -1.82 3.69 4.89
N VAL A 66 -0.79 4.40 4.44
CA VAL A 66 0.31 3.80 3.68
C VAL A 66 1.09 2.80 4.53
N TYR A 67 1.36 3.10 5.80
CA TYR A 67 1.98 2.13 6.72
C TYR A 67 1.13 0.88 6.94
N ASN A 68 -0.19 1.00 7.05
CA ASN A 68 -1.07 -0.16 7.16
C ASN A 68 -0.94 -1.07 5.93
N ASN A 69 -0.88 -0.47 4.75
CA ASN A 69 -0.88 -1.20 3.48
C ASN A 69 0.49 -1.80 3.15
N LEU A 70 1.56 -1.12 3.55
CA LEU A 70 2.92 -1.68 3.57
C LEU A 70 3.00 -2.89 4.52
N GLY A 71 2.38 -2.81 5.69
CA GLY A 71 2.25 -3.94 6.62
C GLY A 71 1.56 -5.14 5.96
N ARG A 72 0.45 -4.92 5.25
CA ARG A 72 -0.25 -5.97 4.49
C ARG A 72 0.62 -6.59 3.40
N ALA A 73 1.32 -5.79 2.61
CA ALA A 73 2.19 -6.29 1.54
C ALA A 73 3.32 -7.17 2.10
N LEU A 74 3.96 -6.74 3.19
CA LEU A 74 5.01 -7.50 3.88
C LEU A 74 4.47 -8.79 4.50
N ARG A 75 3.26 -8.77 5.07
CA ARG A 75 2.60 -9.96 5.60
C ARG A 75 2.34 -10.99 4.51
N LEU A 76 1.80 -10.56 3.35
CA LEU A 76 1.55 -11.45 2.21
C LEU A 76 2.85 -12.03 1.63
N LYS A 77 3.95 -11.29 1.74
CA LYS A 77 5.31 -11.75 1.41
C LYS A 77 5.89 -12.76 2.43
N GLY A 78 5.30 -12.89 3.62
CA GLY A 78 5.81 -13.73 4.72
C GLY A 78 6.79 -13.03 5.67
N GLU A 79 6.97 -11.72 5.54
CA GLU A 79 7.87 -10.92 6.38
C GLU A 79 7.13 -10.36 7.62
N TYR A 80 6.68 -11.25 8.50
CA TYR A 80 5.75 -10.93 9.59
C TYR A 80 6.26 -9.88 10.60
N ASN A 81 7.53 -9.94 11.00
CA ASN A 81 8.10 -8.97 11.94
C ASN A 81 8.06 -7.54 11.37
N ARG A 82 8.47 -7.39 10.10
CA ARG A 82 8.41 -6.08 9.42
C ARG A 82 6.97 -5.64 9.16
N ALA A 83 6.05 -6.57 8.94
CA ALA A 83 4.63 -6.26 8.84
C ALA A 83 4.09 -5.66 10.15
N LEU A 84 4.39 -6.30 11.29
CA LEU A 84 3.99 -5.83 12.61
C LEU A 84 4.54 -4.42 12.92
N ASP A 85 5.79 -4.14 12.58
CA ASP A 85 6.38 -2.82 12.76
C ASP A 85 5.62 -1.73 12.00
N ASN A 86 5.23 -2.02 10.75
CA ASN A 86 4.48 -1.08 9.92
C ASN A 86 3.04 -0.91 10.41
N TYR A 87 2.37 -1.99 10.84
CA TYR A 87 1.06 -1.88 11.46
C TYR A 87 1.10 -1.06 12.75
N ARG A 88 2.11 -1.24 13.60
CA ARG A 88 2.27 -0.43 14.84
C ARG A 88 2.47 1.05 14.53
N LYS A 89 3.27 1.39 13.51
CA LYS A 89 3.42 2.78 13.03
C LYS A 89 2.08 3.37 12.60
N SER A 90 1.33 2.65 11.77
CA SER A 90 0.00 3.06 11.32
C SER A 90 -0.97 3.30 12.48
N TYR A 91 -1.03 2.34 13.43
CA TYR A 91 -1.91 2.44 14.59
C TYR A 91 -1.59 3.65 15.47
N ASN A 92 -0.31 3.90 15.73
CA ASN A 92 0.12 5.06 16.51
C ASN A 92 -0.28 6.37 15.82
N LEU A 93 -0.12 6.48 14.50
CA LEU A 93 -0.50 7.68 13.75
C LEU A 93 -2.02 7.92 13.77
N HIS A 94 -2.83 6.87 13.57
CA HIS A 94 -4.29 6.99 13.64
C HIS A 94 -4.80 7.39 15.03
N ARG A 95 -4.09 7.00 16.10
CA ARG A 95 -4.42 7.36 17.48
C ARG A 95 -3.96 8.77 17.86
N LEU A 96 -2.81 9.21 17.34
CA LEU A 96 -2.22 10.51 17.65
C LEU A 96 -2.75 11.65 16.76
N ALA A 97 -3.51 11.33 15.71
CA ALA A 97 -4.15 12.32 14.86
C ALA A 97 -5.11 13.22 15.65
N LYS A 98 -5.17 14.51 15.30
CA LYS A 98 -6.06 15.52 15.92
C LYS A 98 -7.53 15.07 15.96
N HIS A 99 -7.95 14.27 14.98
CA HIS A 99 -9.23 13.57 14.96
C HIS A 99 -8.97 12.06 14.87
N PRO A 100 -9.06 11.31 15.99
CA PRO A 100 -8.77 9.88 16.01
C PRO A 100 -9.66 9.10 15.04
N ARG A 101 -9.04 8.31 14.15
CA ARG A 101 -9.75 7.50 13.15
C ARG A 101 -9.92 6.06 13.64
N LEU A 102 -10.89 5.88 14.53
CA LEU A 102 -11.14 4.59 15.19
C LEU A 102 -11.38 3.44 14.19
N VAL A 103 -12.12 3.68 13.10
CA VAL A 103 -12.35 2.66 12.06
C VAL A 103 -11.05 2.21 11.37
N SER A 104 -10.16 3.15 11.03
CA SER A 104 -8.87 2.81 10.42
C SER A 104 -7.95 2.09 11.41
N ALA A 105 -7.93 2.54 12.66
CA ALA A 105 -7.21 1.86 13.74
C ALA A 105 -7.69 0.41 13.93
N SER A 106 -9.01 0.15 13.87
CA SER A 106 -9.56 -1.21 13.93
C SER A 106 -9.09 -2.10 12.77
N LYS A 107 -9.00 -1.56 11.54
CA LYS A 107 -8.43 -2.29 10.40
C LYS A 107 -6.96 -2.67 10.64
N THR A 108 -6.19 -1.76 11.22
CA THR A 108 -4.79 -2.03 11.58
C THR A 108 -4.68 -3.07 12.68
N MET A 109 -5.54 -3.02 13.70
CA MET A 109 -5.58 -4.04 14.76
C MET A 109 -5.95 -5.42 14.22
N ASN A 110 -6.86 -5.50 13.25
CA ASN A 110 -7.15 -6.72 12.54
C ASN A 110 -5.91 -7.25 11.79
N GLY A 111 -5.19 -6.37 11.07
CA GLY A 111 -3.92 -6.72 10.42
C GLY A 111 -2.87 -7.26 11.39
N ILE A 112 -2.74 -6.65 12.59
CA ILE A 112 -1.87 -7.16 13.67
C ILE A 112 -2.33 -8.54 14.13
N GLY A 113 -3.62 -8.71 14.41
CA GLY A 113 -4.21 -9.95 14.89
C GLY A 113 -4.07 -11.13 13.91
N ILE A 114 -4.18 -10.88 12.60
CA ILE A 114 -3.96 -11.91 11.56
C ILE A 114 -2.46 -12.27 11.42
N THR A 115 -1.57 -11.38 11.84
CA THR A 115 -0.11 -11.59 11.67
C THR A 115 0.50 -12.39 12.83
N TYR A 116 -0.14 -12.37 14.01
CA TYR A 116 0.20 -13.22 15.14
C TYR A 116 -0.32 -14.65 14.95
#